data_AF-A0A497ARC8-F1
#
_entry.id   AF-A0A497ARC8-F1
#
_cell.length_a   1.000
_cell.length_b   1.000
_cell.length_c   1.000
_cell.angle_alpha   90.00
_cell.angle_beta   90.00
_cell.angle_gamma   90.00
#
_symmetry.space_group_name_H-M   'P 1'
#
loop_
_entity.id
_entity.type
_entity.pdbx_description
1 polymer ?
#
loop_
_entity_poly.entity_id
_entity_poly.type
_entity_poly.pdbx_seq_one_letter_code
_entity_poly.pdbx_strand_id
1 'polypeptide(L)'
;MKREALFLTLLSLFLFATIALANPDGYSLTWWTVDGGGGRSAGSGYILNGTIGQPDAGPKLQGGDYTLQGGFWPGGAMVTPEYEIFLPLVLRGS
;
A
#
# COMPACT_ATOMS: atom_id res chain seq x y z
N MET A 1 17.99 -6.34 61.33
CA MET A 1 18.63 -6.90 60.11
C MET A 1 17.75 -7.86 59.29
N LYS A 2 17.10 -8.88 59.88
CA LYS A 2 16.32 -9.89 59.11
C LYS A 2 14.99 -9.35 58.53
N ARG A 3 14.36 -8.39 59.21
CA ARG A 3 13.05 -7.82 58.81
C ARG A 3 13.23 -6.81 57.68
N GLU A 4 14.31 -6.04 57.73
CA GLU A 4 14.73 -5.08 56.70
C GLU A 4 15.13 -5.82 55.41
N ALA A 5 15.87 -6.92 55.52
CA ALA A 5 16.23 -7.77 54.37
C ALA A 5 14.99 -8.37 53.68
N LEU A 6 14.01 -8.85 54.46
CA LEU A 6 12.75 -9.36 53.92
C LEU A 6 11.95 -8.25 53.21
N PHE A 7 11.90 -7.06 53.81
CA PHE A 7 11.17 -5.92 53.23
C PHE A 7 11.79 -5.47 51.91
N LEU A 8 13.12 -5.38 51.83
CA LEU A 8 13.84 -5.07 50.59
C LEU A 8 13.63 -6.14 49.50
N THR A 9 13.54 -7.41 49.90
CA THR A 9 13.28 -8.52 48.97
C THR A 9 11.85 -8.47 48.42
N LEU A 10 10.86 -8.15 49.26
CA LEU A 10 9.48 -8.00 48.81
C LEU A 10 9.31 -6.76 47.92
N LEU A 11 9.98 -5.66 48.25
CA LEU A 11 9.97 -4.45 47.44
C LEU A 11 10.60 -4.69 46.06
N SER A 12 11.72 -5.43 46.00
CA SER A 12 12.32 -5.77 44.71
C SER A 12 11.40 -6.66 43.88
N LEU A 13 10.81 -7.71 44.46
CA LEU A 13 9.83 -8.55 43.76
C LEU A 13 8.64 -7.74 43.22
N PHE A 14 8.12 -6.80 44.02
CA PHE A 14 7.00 -5.95 43.59
C PHE A 14 7.38 -5.04 42.42
N LEU A 15 8.58 -4.47 42.45
CA LEU A 15 9.09 -3.63 41.35
C LEU A 15 9.26 -4.45 40.05
N PHE A 16 9.78 -5.68 40.13
CA PHE A 16 9.97 -6.55 38.96
C PHE A 16 8.66 -7.14 38.40
N ALA A 17 7.60 -7.27 39.21
CA ALA A 17 6.30 -7.78 38.74
C ALA A 17 5.64 -6.88 37.68
N THR A 18 5.93 -5.58 37.70
CA THR A 18 5.37 -4.61 36.73
C THR A 18 5.90 -4.78 35.31
N ILE A 19 7.12 -5.31 35.15
CA ILE A 19 7.75 -5.57 33.85
C ILE A 19 7.06 -6.77 33.15
N ALA A 20 6.55 -7.74 33.91
CA ALA A 20 5.84 -8.89 33.38
C ALA A 20 4.42 -8.58 32.89
N LEU A 21 3.86 -7.41 33.25
CA LEU A 21 2.53 -6.95 32.83
C LEU A 21 2.55 -6.05 31.59
N ALA A 22 3.73 -5.72 31.06
CA ALA A 22 3.85 -5.02 29.79
C ALA A 22 3.46 -5.99 28.66
N ASN A 23 2.19 -6.00 28.26
CA ASN A 23 1.70 -6.75 27.11
C ASN A 23 2.11 -6.03 25.82
N PRO A 24 3.05 -6.55 25.00
CA PRO A 24 3.31 -6.02 23.66
C PRO A 24 2.14 -6.29 22.70
N ASP A 25 1.27 -7.24 23.04
CA ASP A 25 0.22 -7.78 22.16
C ASP A 25 -1.02 -6.87 22.00
N GLY A 26 -1.04 -5.71 22.68
CA GLY A 26 -2.16 -4.76 22.61
C GLY A 26 -2.26 -3.97 21.29
N TYR A 27 -1.21 -4.02 20.46
CA TYR A 27 -1.16 -3.34 19.18
C TYR A 27 -0.91 -4.35 18.06
N SER A 28 -1.98 -4.74 17.37
CA SER A 28 -1.88 -5.48 16.11
C SER A 28 -1.66 -4.50 14.95
N LEU A 29 -0.45 -4.51 14.39
CA LEU A 29 -0.17 -3.87 13.10
C LEU A 29 -0.47 -4.90 12.00
N THR A 30 -1.73 -5.02 11.61
CA THR A 30 -2.11 -5.91 10.50
C THR A 30 -1.58 -5.35 9.18
N TRP A 31 -0.87 -6.19 8.44
CA TRP A 31 -0.45 -5.86 7.07
C TRP A 31 -1.62 -6.07 6.11
N TRP A 32 -1.83 -5.13 5.20
CA TRP A 32 -2.80 -5.21 4.11
C TRP A 32 -2.28 -4.42 2.91
N THR A 33 -2.70 -4.83 1.71
CA THR A 33 -2.51 -4.09 0.46
C THR A 33 -3.87 -3.71 -0.13
N VAL A 34 -3.92 -2.58 -0.83
CA VAL A 34 -5.05 -2.23 -1.70
C VAL A 34 -4.66 -2.66 -3.10
N ASP A 35 -5.14 -3.82 -3.53
CA ASP A 35 -4.78 -4.39 -4.84
C ASP A 35 -5.60 -3.78 -6.01
N GLY A 36 -6.35 -2.71 -5.73
CA GLY A 36 -7.09 -1.94 -6.74
C GLY A 36 -8.02 -0.89 -6.12
N GLY A 37 -8.37 0.12 -6.92
CA GLY A 37 -9.36 1.12 -6.52
C GLY A 37 -9.67 2.10 -7.65
N GLY A 38 -10.61 3.02 -7.40
CA GLY A 38 -11.18 3.90 -8.42
C GLY A 38 -12.58 3.46 -8.84
N GLY A 39 -12.96 3.72 -10.08
CA GLY A 39 -14.26 3.36 -10.63
C GLY A 39 -14.91 4.48 -11.45
N ARG A 40 -16.14 4.20 -11.88
CA ARG A 40 -16.96 5.13 -12.67
C ARG A 40 -17.93 5.87 -11.76
N SER A 41 -17.91 7.20 -11.82
CA SER A 41 -18.92 8.08 -11.24
C SER A 41 -19.59 8.87 -12.37
N ALA A 42 -20.90 9.16 -12.25
CA ALA A 42 -21.63 9.91 -13.25
C ALA A 42 -22.60 10.92 -12.60
N GLY A 43 -22.78 12.08 -13.22
CA GLY A 43 -23.70 13.12 -12.77
C GLY A 43 -23.77 14.30 -13.74
N SER A 44 -24.96 14.88 -13.90
CA SER A 44 -25.21 16.08 -14.74
C SER A 44 -24.60 16.04 -16.15
N GLY A 45 -24.64 14.87 -16.81
CA GLY A 45 -24.10 14.68 -18.15
C GLY A 45 -22.60 14.40 -18.21
N TYR A 46 -21.91 14.37 -17.07
CA TYR A 46 -20.48 14.06 -16.98
C TYR A 46 -20.26 12.65 -16.44
N ILE A 47 -19.16 12.05 -16.90
CA ILE A 47 -18.63 10.78 -16.43
C ILE A 47 -17.22 11.02 -15.95
N LEU A 48 -16.93 10.60 -14.72
CA LEU A 48 -15.60 10.56 -14.15
C LEU A 48 -15.18 9.10 -13.99
N ASN A 49 -14.10 8.70 -14.64
CA ASN A 49 -13.46 7.42 -14.41
C ASN A 49 -12.14 7.67 -13.70
N GLY A 50 -11.93 7.02 -12.55
CA GLY A 50 -10.69 7.14 -11.78
C GLY A 50 -10.06 5.78 -11.51
N THR A 51 -8.76 5.78 -11.21
CA THR A 51 -8.03 4.60 -10.74
C THR A 51 -7.17 4.96 -9.54
N ILE A 52 -7.05 4.05 -8.56
CA ILE A 52 -6.23 4.23 -7.36
C ILE A 52 -5.21 3.08 -7.30
N GLY A 53 -3.98 3.39 -6.89
CA GLY A 53 -2.96 2.37 -6.63
C GLY A 53 -2.32 1.79 -7.90
N GLN A 54 -1.93 2.64 -8.86
CA GLN A 54 -1.17 2.19 -10.03
C GLN A 54 0.29 2.63 -9.95
N PRO A 55 1.13 2.00 -9.11
CA PRO A 55 2.57 2.29 -9.07
C PRO A 55 3.24 2.00 -10.42
N ASP A 56 2.70 1.06 -11.20
CA ASP A 56 3.15 0.74 -12.56
C ASP A 56 2.61 1.71 -13.63
N ALA A 57 1.68 2.62 -13.29
CA ALA A 57 1.28 3.73 -14.15
C ALA A 57 2.37 4.82 -14.13
N GLY A 58 3.52 4.49 -14.69
CA GLY A 58 4.66 5.38 -14.84
C GLY A 58 4.77 6.00 -16.23
N PRO A 59 5.73 6.91 -16.44
CA PRO A 59 6.06 7.39 -17.78
C PRO A 59 6.39 6.22 -18.72
N LYS A 60 6.04 6.39 -20.00
CA LYS A 60 6.34 5.45 -21.09
C LYS A 60 7.77 4.88 -20.95
N LEU A 61 7.87 3.57 -20.70
CA LEU A 61 9.14 2.86 -20.66
C LEU A 61 9.57 2.53 -22.10
N GLN A 62 10.85 2.72 -22.41
CA GLN A 62 11.40 2.50 -23.75
C GLN A 62 12.70 1.69 -23.66
N GLY A 63 12.87 0.72 -24.57
CA GLY A 63 14.08 -0.10 -24.67
C GLY A 63 14.19 -0.74 -26.06
N GLY A 64 15.25 -0.41 -26.81
CA GLY A 64 15.35 -0.77 -28.22
C GLY A 64 14.18 -0.19 -29.03
N ASP A 65 13.57 -1.02 -29.88
CA ASP A 65 12.39 -0.66 -30.68
C ASP A 65 11.06 -0.88 -29.93
N TYR A 66 11.13 -1.19 -28.62
CA TYR A 66 9.97 -1.51 -27.80
C TYR A 66 9.60 -0.38 -26.87
N THR A 67 8.29 -0.21 -26.74
CA THR A 67 7.64 0.68 -25.79
C THR A 67 6.74 -0.13 -24.88
N LEU A 68 6.81 0.12 -23.58
CA LEU A 68 5.86 -0.38 -22.60
C LEU A 68 5.21 0.80 -21.88
N GLN A 69 3.88 0.86 -21.90
CA GLN A 69 3.12 1.82 -21.12
C GLN A 69 2.27 1.05 -20.10
N GLY A 70 2.56 1.28 -18.82
CA GLY A 70 1.78 0.73 -17.72
C GLY A 70 0.66 1.67 -17.32
N GLY A 71 -0.29 1.15 -16.54
CA GLY A 71 -1.44 1.90 -16.05
C GLY A 71 -2.70 1.76 -16.92
N PHE A 72 -3.84 2.02 -16.29
CA PHE A 72 -5.16 2.08 -16.94
C PHE A 72 -5.30 3.38 -17.74
N TRP A 73 -4.71 4.46 -17.24
CA TRP A 73 -4.57 5.73 -17.96
C TRP A 73 -3.15 5.86 -18.50
N PRO A 74 -2.93 5.67 -19.82
CA PRO A 74 -1.63 5.93 -20.41
C PRO A 74 -1.32 7.43 -20.27
N GLY A 75 -0.44 7.79 -19.34
CA GLY A 75 -0.06 9.19 -19.02
C GLY A 75 0.76 9.92 -20.09
N GLY A 76 0.63 9.56 -21.37
CA GLY A 76 1.32 10.18 -22.50
C GLY A 76 0.41 10.23 -23.72
N ALA A 77 0.61 11.23 -24.58
CA ALA A 77 -0.24 11.57 -25.73
C ALA A 77 -1.02 10.37 -26.29
N MET A 78 -2.34 10.37 -26.03
CA MET A 78 -3.24 9.31 -26.43
C MET A 78 -3.15 9.09 -27.94
N VAL A 79 -2.55 7.99 -28.37
CA VAL A 79 -2.96 7.37 -29.62
C VAL A 79 -4.36 6.86 -29.31
N THR A 80 -5.40 7.51 -29.83
CA THR A 80 -6.79 7.04 -29.68
C THR A 80 -6.84 5.61 -30.18
N PRO A 81 -6.96 4.60 -29.30
CA PRO A 81 -7.09 3.24 -29.76
C PRO A 81 -8.53 3.07 -30.27
N GLU A 82 -8.69 2.41 -31.42
CA GLU A 82 -10.00 2.03 -31.97
C GLU A 82 -10.72 0.98 -31.09
N TYR A 83 -10.07 0.53 -30.01
CA TYR A 83 -10.54 -0.52 -29.10
C TYR A 83 -10.31 -0.13 -27.64
N GLU A 84 -11.24 -0.49 -26.76
CA GLU A 84 -11.00 -0.48 -25.31
C GLU A 84 -10.05 -1.63 -24.94
N ILE A 85 -8.91 -1.30 -24.35
CA ILE A 85 -7.84 -2.25 -24.03
C ILE A 85 -7.80 -2.46 -22.51
N PHE A 86 -8.06 -3.68 -22.07
CA PHE A 86 -8.04 -4.07 -20.65
C PHE A 86 -6.77 -4.84 -20.23
N LEU A 87 -5.80 -5.01 -21.13
CA LEU A 87 -4.57 -5.77 -20.93
C LEU A 87 -3.34 -4.98 -21.41
N PRO A 88 -2.13 -5.23 -20.86
CA PRO A 88 -0.91 -4.57 -21.32
C PRO A 88 -0.66 -4.77 -22.83
N LEU A 89 -0.44 -3.67 -23.55
CA LEU A 89 -0.23 -3.65 -25.00
C LEU A 89 1.26 -3.50 -25.33
N VAL A 90 1.80 -4.42 -26.13
CA VAL A 90 3.15 -4.30 -26.71
C VAL A 90 3.01 -3.89 -28.18
N LEU A 91 3.48 -2.68 -28.52
CA LEU A 91 3.51 -2.17 -29.89
C LEU A 91 4.93 -2.26 -30.46
N ARG A 92 5.05 -2.67 -31.72
CA ARG A 92 6.31 -2.64 -32.49
C ARG A 92 6.37 -1.31 -33.24
N GLY A 93 7.46 -0.55 -33.08
CA GLY A 93 7.72 0.63 -33.90
C GLY A 93 7.95 0.27 -35.37
N SER A 94 7.42 1.09 -36.28
CA SER A 94 7.74 1.04 -37.73
C SER A 94 9.14 1.55 -38.00
#